data_AF-A0A8J7QBI4-F1
#
_entry.id   AF-A0A8J7QBI4-F1
#
_cell.length_a   1.000
_cell.length_b   1.000
_cell.length_c   1.000
_cell.angle_alpha   90.00
_cell.angle_beta   90.00
_cell.angle_gamma   90.00
#
_symmetry.space_group_name_H-M   'P 1'
#
loop_
_entity.id
_entity.type
_entity.pdbx_description
1 polymer ?
#
loop_
_entity_poly.entity_id
_entity_poly.type
_entity_poly.pdbx_seq_one_letter_code
_entity_poly.pdbx_strand_id
1 'polypeptide(L)'
;MSTSEFTLPKIITSRPERPAEGNVPPTQELRRQIKDKVRAYVTEKALIPPIPIDDLKVHALELAEREAIPHDFLNFLAVLMNNQSWEETLAKIPFNRRLLLLPKCLRTEAVCPAPFDEFGLLCKQCGQCSLEDLQLEAEKMGYAVLIAEGSALVMAIIETGKIDAIVGVSCLSVLERAFPYMEAAAVPGVAIPLLQGDCLDTNVDLDWVWDAIHLTHDDKTRRLDLEELRREVSTWFREESLETIMGPASGESEQIARTWLRKNGKRWRPFLAACVAKALAEDPEAPLPEGFHKLAVGIECFHKASLIHDDIQDGDAYRYGEQTLHEIYGEAMAINIGDLLIGEGYRLIAECGADPVAVAEMLRIAAVGQRDLCIGQGRELEWLRTPMPLKVNDVLGIFSKKTAPAFEVALRCGAAFAGADAKVHDAMQRYSEALGIAYQVHDDLQDSGSEHEADDIEALRPSVLLAMAHQRAKGPDKKLLTQLWSRQTGDHPNFSKDVARLYEKYEIVDRAQQLENHYRDQAVKSLQTLESINLKGLLRRVLGKIFDDIEIKDWCREYEARNAADREARAPFTV
;
A
#
# COMPACT_ATOMS: atom_id res chain seq x y z
N MET A 1 -4.79 -32.66 -30.91
CA MET A 1 -5.94 -31.76 -31.20
C MET A 1 -7.06 -32.20 -30.28
N SER A 2 -7.14 -31.58 -29.09
CA SER A 2 -8.26 -31.75 -28.17
C SER A 2 -9.27 -30.66 -28.51
N THR A 3 -10.40 -31.05 -29.06
CA THR A 3 -11.53 -30.16 -29.33
C THR A 3 -12.14 -29.78 -27.98
N SER A 4 -11.85 -28.57 -27.49
CA SER A 4 -12.64 -27.98 -26.41
C SER A 4 -14.04 -27.73 -26.96
N GLU A 5 -15.02 -28.50 -26.49
CA GLU A 5 -16.43 -28.23 -26.73
C GLU A 5 -16.73 -26.81 -26.26
N PHE A 6 -17.09 -25.94 -27.21
CA PHE A 6 -17.68 -24.65 -26.90
C PHE A 6 -19.01 -24.91 -26.18
N THR A 7 -19.00 -24.73 -24.87
CA THR A 7 -20.22 -24.75 -24.06
C THR A 7 -20.96 -23.45 -24.34
N LEU A 8 -22.11 -23.54 -25.02
CA LEU A 8 -23.01 -22.39 -25.14
C LEU A 8 -23.38 -21.90 -23.74
N PRO A 9 -23.37 -20.58 -23.47
CA PRO A 9 -23.81 -20.05 -22.18
C PRO A 9 -25.22 -20.53 -21.88
N LYS A 10 -25.46 -20.97 -20.63
CA LYS A 10 -26.80 -21.35 -20.17
C LYS A 10 -27.72 -20.15 -20.39
N ILE A 11 -28.72 -20.33 -21.23
CA ILE A 11 -29.81 -19.37 -21.41
C ILE A 11 -30.49 -19.26 -20.04
N ILE A 12 -30.35 -18.09 -19.41
CA ILE A 12 -31.08 -17.73 -18.19
C ILE A 12 -32.56 -17.91 -18.51
N THR A 13 -33.24 -18.73 -17.72
CA THR A 13 -34.69 -18.90 -17.82
C THR A 13 -35.34 -17.52 -17.75
N SER A 14 -35.91 -17.06 -18.87
CA SER A 14 -36.56 -15.76 -18.97
C SER A 14 -37.73 -15.73 -17.99
N ARG A 15 -37.53 -15.06 -16.87
CA ARG A 15 -38.57 -14.80 -15.90
C ARG A 15 -39.67 -13.96 -16.57
N PRO A 16 -40.96 -14.24 -16.37
CA PRO A 16 -42.01 -13.39 -16.92
C PRO A 16 -41.88 -11.97 -16.36
N GLU A 17 -41.81 -10.98 -17.25
CA GLU A 17 -41.76 -9.56 -16.88
C GLU A 17 -43.08 -9.16 -16.20
N ARG A 18 -42.97 -8.68 -14.96
CA ARG A 18 -44.09 -8.08 -14.25
C ARG A 18 -44.12 -6.57 -14.56
N PRO A 19 -45.31 -5.96 -14.69
CA PRO A 19 -45.42 -4.52 -14.87
C PRO A 19 -44.85 -3.79 -13.65
N ALA A 20 -44.26 -2.61 -13.87
CA ALA A 20 -43.78 -1.78 -12.78
C ALA A 20 -44.94 -1.24 -11.93
N GLU A 21 -44.68 -0.97 -10.65
CA GLU A 21 -45.63 -0.29 -9.76
C GLU A 21 -45.86 1.16 -10.19
N GLY A 22 -47.00 1.75 -9.80
CA GLY A 22 -47.45 3.06 -10.31
C GLY A 22 -46.51 4.24 -10.01
N ASN A 23 -45.57 4.08 -9.08
CA ASN A 23 -44.54 5.06 -8.72
C ASN A 23 -43.19 4.83 -9.42
N VAL A 24 -43.10 3.85 -10.32
CA VAL A 24 -41.93 3.58 -11.17
C VAL A 24 -42.37 3.70 -12.63
N PRO A 25 -41.63 4.42 -13.51
CA PRO A 25 -42.03 4.55 -14.90
C PRO A 25 -42.13 3.17 -15.59
N PRO A 26 -43.24 2.88 -16.31
CA PRO A 26 -43.61 1.51 -16.69
C PRO A 26 -42.70 0.87 -17.75
N THR A 27 -42.12 1.66 -18.65
CA THR A 27 -41.27 1.16 -19.74
C THR A 27 -39.80 1.54 -19.51
N GLN A 28 -38.89 0.64 -19.92
CA GLN A 28 -37.45 0.87 -19.83
C GLN A 28 -37.01 2.11 -20.62
N GLU A 29 -37.61 2.33 -21.80
CA GLU A 29 -37.35 3.51 -22.63
C GLU A 29 -37.69 4.82 -21.90
N LEU A 30 -38.83 4.87 -21.19
CA LEU A 30 -39.18 6.06 -20.41
C LEU A 30 -38.23 6.25 -19.22
N ARG A 31 -37.83 5.17 -18.55
CA ARG A 31 -36.84 5.23 -17.46
C ARG A 31 -35.49 5.77 -17.96
N ARG A 32 -35.04 5.36 -19.15
CA ARG A 32 -33.81 5.85 -19.79
C ARG A 32 -33.90 7.33 -20.14
N GLN A 33 -34.99 7.78 -20.75
CA GLN A 33 -35.21 9.20 -21.07
C GLN A 33 -35.21 10.06 -19.80
N ILE A 34 -35.82 9.57 -18.71
CA ILE A 34 -35.81 10.26 -17.41
C ILE A 34 -34.39 10.32 -16.85
N LYS A 35 -33.62 9.22 -16.90
CA LYS A 35 -32.21 9.19 -16.45
C LYS A 35 -31.35 10.23 -17.18
N ASP A 36 -31.52 10.37 -18.51
CA ASP A 36 -30.79 11.37 -19.30
C ASP A 36 -31.16 12.82 -18.91
N LYS A 37 -32.45 13.09 -18.65
CA LYS A 37 -32.93 14.39 -18.16
C LYS A 37 -32.38 14.72 -16.78
N VAL A 38 -32.34 13.73 -15.87
CA VAL A 38 -31.73 13.86 -14.54
C VAL A 38 -30.25 14.20 -14.65
N ARG A 39 -29.51 13.52 -15.53
CA ARG A 39 -28.08 13.81 -15.77
C ARG A 39 -27.84 15.25 -16.19
N ALA A 40 -28.60 15.73 -17.17
CA ALA A 40 -28.52 17.11 -17.64
C ALA A 40 -28.82 18.10 -16.49
N TYR A 41 -29.88 17.84 -15.72
CA TYR A 41 -30.29 18.69 -14.61
C TYR A 41 -29.27 18.76 -13.46
N VAL A 42 -28.75 17.62 -13.02
CA VAL A 42 -27.74 17.54 -11.95
C VAL A 42 -26.46 18.30 -12.35
N THR A 43 -26.06 18.17 -13.62
CA THR A 43 -24.92 18.91 -14.19
C THR A 43 -25.17 20.41 -14.24
N GLU A 44 -26.34 20.82 -14.72
CA GLU A 44 -26.75 22.23 -14.82
C GLU A 44 -26.80 22.91 -13.46
N LYS A 45 -27.37 22.24 -12.45
CA LYS A 45 -27.51 22.76 -11.09
C LYS A 45 -26.25 22.57 -10.25
N ALA A 46 -25.23 21.86 -10.77
CA ALA A 46 -24.01 21.50 -10.08
C ALA A 46 -24.29 20.92 -8.68
N LEU A 47 -25.19 19.93 -8.60
CA LEU A 47 -25.54 19.34 -7.31
C LEU A 47 -24.36 18.54 -6.75
N ILE A 48 -23.96 18.84 -5.52
CA ILE A 48 -22.83 18.22 -4.84
C ILE A 48 -23.37 17.37 -3.69
N PRO A 49 -23.05 16.06 -3.62
CA PRO A 49 -23.48 15.23 -2.51
C PRO A 49 -22.63 15.40 -1.24
N PRO A 50 -23.11 14.97 -0.05
CA PRO A 50 -24.44 14.38 0.20
C PRO A 50 -25.56 15.44 0.12
N ILE A 51 -26.68 15.07 -0.52
CA ILE A 51 -27.86 15.94 -0.66
C ILE A 51 -28.97 15.36 0.24
N PRO A 52 -29.53 16.14 1.17
CA PRO A 52 -30.66 15.69 1.98
C PRO A 52 -31.84 15.23 1.12
N ILE A 53 -32.55 14.19 1.57
CA ILE A 53 -33.66 13.62 0.78
C ILE A 53 -34.80 14.64 0.52
N ASP A 54 -35.01 15.59 1.43
CA ASP A 54 -36.00 16.64 1.25
C ASP A 54 -35.57 17.64 0.16
N ASP A 55 -34.27 17.94 0.06
CA ASP A 55 -33.72 18.78 -1.01
C ASP A 55 -33.75 18.05 -2.36
N LEU A 56 -33.46 16.75 -2.39
CA LEU A 56 -33.63 15.91 -3.58
C LEU A 56 -35.08 15.92 -4.07
N LYS A 57 -36.07 15.91 -3.17
CA LYS A 57 -37.49 16.01 -3.54
C LYS A 57 -37.85 17.38 -4.12
N VAL A 58 -37.27 18.46 -3.61
CA VAL A 58 -37.45 19.81 -4.18
C VAL A 58 -36.90 19.85 -5.60
N HIS A 59 -35.68 19.35 -5.80
CA HIS A 59 -35.09 19.26 -7.13
C HIS A 59 -35.87 18.33 -8.08
N ALA A 60 -36.37 17.20 -7.58
CA ALA A 60 -37.22 16.29 -8.34
C ALA A 60 -38.52 16.94 -8.79
N LEU A 61 -39.15 17.75 -7.93
CA LEU A 61 -40.36 18.51 -8.27
C LEU A 61 -40.07 19.55 -9.36
N GLU A 62 -38.98 20.30 -9.22
CA GLU A 62 -38.57 21.29 -10.24
C GLU A 62 -38.33 20.63 -11.60
N LEU A 63 -37.61 19.49 -11.64
CA LEU A 63 -37.39 18.75 -12.87
C LEU A 63 -38.70 18.18 -13.43
N ALA A 64 -39.57 17.67 -12.57
CA ALA A 64 -40.85 17.09 -12.98
C ALA A 64 -41.75 18.13 -13.64
N GLU A 65 -41.85 19.33 -13.06
CA GLU A 65 -42.60 20.44 -13.63
C GLU A 65 -41.98 20.93 -14.96
N ARG A 66 -40.65 21.04 -15.03
CA ARG A 66 -39.92 21.49 -16.23
C ARG A 66 -40.10 20.56 -17.42
N GLU A 67 -40.04 19.25 -17.16
CA GLU A 67 -39.98 18.21 -18.19
C GLU A 67 -41.32 17.49 -18.38
N ALA A 68 -42.38 17.98 -17.72
CA ALA A 68 -43.73 17.40 -17.69
C ALA A 68 -43.76 15.91 -17.28
N ILE A 69 -42.96 15.55 -16.28
CA ILE A 69 -42.90 14.19 -15.72
C ILE A 69 -43.99 14.05 -14.64
N PRO A 70 -44.80 12.96 -14.64
CA PRO A 70 -45.82 12.75 -13.62
C PRO A 70 -45.28 12.77 -12.18
N HIS A 71 -46.04 13.40 -11.26
CA HIS A 71 -45.64 13.55 -9.86
C HIS A 71 -45.56 12.22 -9.09
N ASP A 72 -46.18 11.16 -9.61
CA ASP A 72 -46.06 9.81 -9.04
C ASP A 72 -44.62 9.28 -9.07
N PHE A 73 -43.74 9.86 -9.90
CA PHE A 73 -42.34 9.46 -10.05
C PHE A 73 -41.34 10.32 -9.26
N LEU A 74 -41.78 11.20 -8.37
CA LEU A 74 -40.89 12.11 -7.64
C LEU A 74 -39.82 11.36 -6.82
N ASN A 75 -40.19 10.26 -6.16
CA ASN A 75 -39.22 9.47 -5.38
C ASN A 75 -38.24 8.72 -6.29
N PHE A 76 -38.70 8.26 -7.46
CA PHE A 76 -37.83 7.67 -8.48
C PHE A 76 -36.82 8.71 -9.01
N LEU A 77 -37.27 9.93 -9.29
CA LEU A 77 -36.41 11.05 -9.70
C LEU A 77 -35.37 11.39 -8.63
N ALA A 78 -35.79 11.47 -7.35
CA ALA A 78 -34.88 11.75 -6.23
C ALA A 78 -33.77 10.70 -6.11
N VAL A 79 -34.09 9.41 -6.29
CA VAL A 79 -33.09 8.32 -6.31
C VAL A 79 -32.11 8.51 -7.47
N LEU A 80 -32.60 8.79 -8.68
CA LEU A 80 -31.73 8.99 -9.84
C LEU A 80 -30.83 10.23 -9.69
N MET A 81 -31.33 11.31 -9.10
CA MET A 81 -30.54 12.51 -8.81
C MET A 81 -29.43 12.23 -7.81
N ASN A 82 -29.73 11.51 -6.73
CA ASN A 82 -28.72 11.05 -5.77
C ASN A 82 -27.65 10.21 -6.47
N ASN A 83 -28.05 9.20 -7.26
CA ASN A 83 -27.12 8.35 -7.99
C ASN A 83 -26.19 9.17 -8.89
N GLN A 84 -26.75 10.09 -9.67
CA GLN A 84 -25.99 10.93 -10.59
C GLN A 84 -25.02 11.85 -9.86
N SER A 85 -25.39 12.38 -8.69
CA SER A 85 -24.52 13.21 -7.86
C SER A 85 -23.33 12.42 -7.29
N TRP A 86 -23.51 11.14 -6.97
CA TRP A 86 -22.47 10.25 -6.45
C TRP A 86 -21.71 9.46 -7.51
N GLU A 87 -22.17 9.43 -8.76
CA GLU A 87 -21.65 8.56 -9.84
C GLU A 87 -20.13 8.65 -9.96
N GLU A 88 -19.57 9.86 -10.07
CA GLU A 88 -18.12 10.06 -10.16
C GLU A 88 -17.35 9.65 -8.89
N THR A 89 -17.96 9.85 -7.71
CA THR A 89 -17.31 9.52 -6.45
C THR A 89 -17.27 8.01 -6.25
N LEU A 90 -18.38 7.31 -6.51
CA LEU A 90 -18.45 5.86 -6.49
C LEU A 90 -17.43 5.27 -7.49
N ALA A 91 -17.37 5.82 -8.70
CA ALA A 91 -16.48 5.36 -9.76
C ALA A 91 -14.99 5.42 -9.39
N LYS A 92 -14.58 6.31 -8.47
CA LYS A 92 -13.20 6.47 -7.97
C LYS A 92 -12.84 5.52 -6.82
N ILE A 93 -13.82 4.86 -6.19
CA ILE A 93 -13.59 3.99 -5.03
C ILE A 93 -13.20 2.59 -5.53
N PRO A 94 -12.13 1.95 -5.03
CA PRO A 94 -11.75 0.61 -5.47
C PRO A 94 -12.87 -0.41 -5.22
N PHE A 95 -13.08 -1.36 -6.13
CA PHE A 95 -14.15 -2.37 -6.00
C PHE A 95 -14.11 -3.15 -4.68
N ASN A 96 -12.92 -3.45 -4.17
CA ASN A 96 -12.74 -4.15 -2.89
C ASN A 96 -13.06 -3.33 -1.63
N ARG A 97 -13.41 -2.06 -1.81
CA ARG A 97 -13.95 -1.17 -0.77
C ARG A 97 -15.43 -0.84 -1.02
N ARG A 98 -16.09 -1.56 -1.94
CA ARG A 98 -17.51 -1.40 -2.25
C ARG A 98 -18.31 -2.60 -1.75
N LEU A 99 -19.52 -2.33 -1.28
CA LEU A 99 -20.52 -3.33 -0.94
C LEU A 99 -21.60 -3.35 -2.02
N LEU A 100 -21.86 -4.52 -2.60
CA LEU A 100 -23.04 -4.76 -3.41
C LEU A 100 -24.13 -5.36 -2.52
N LEU A 101 -25.24 -4.65 -2.36
CA LEU A 101 -26.40 -5.11 -1.61
C LEU A 101 -27.51 -5.52 -2.58
N LEU A 102 -27.83 -6.80 -2.61
CA LEU A 102 -28.90 -7.36 -3.43
C LEU A 102 -30.08 -7.80 -2.56
N PRO A 103 -31.33 -7.65 -3.02
CA PRO A 103 -32.49 -8.10 -2.26
C PRO A 103 -32.82 -9.56 -2.61
N LYS A 104 -33.23 -10.34 -1.62
CA LYS A 104 -33.59 -11.76 -1.81
C LYS A 104 -34.74 -11.95 -2.79
N CYS A 105 -35.61 -10.95 -2.96
CA CYS A 105 -36.77 -10.99 -3.85
C CYS A 105 -36.43 -11.04 -5.34
N LEU A 106 -35.16 -10.83 -5.74
CA LEU A 106 -34.69 -11.11 -7.09
C LEU A 106 -34.61 -12.62 -7.41
N ARG A 107 -34.61 -13.49 -6.39
CA ARG A 107 -34.67 -14.95 -6.60
C ARG A 107 -36.03 -15.38 -7.14
N THR A 108 -36.08 -16.56 -7.74
CA THR A 108 -37.33 -17.28 -8.01
C THR A 108 -37.71 -18.13 -6.80
N GLU A 109 -38.64 -17.65 -5.98
CA GLU A 109 -38.91 -18.24 -4.66
C GLU A 109 -39.30 -19.71 -4.73
N ALA A 110 -40.15 -20.08 -5.71
CA ALA A 110 -40.64 -21.45 -5.86
C ALA A 110 -39.56 -22.51 -6.10
N VAL A 111 -38.37 -22.11 -6.59
CA VAL A 111 -37.32 -23.04 -7.04
C VAL A 111 -35.94 -22.74 -6.45
N CYS A 112 -35.79 -21.69 -5.64
CA CYS A 112 -34.50 -21.30 -5.08
C CYS A 112 -34.10 -22.24 -3.92
N PRO A 113 -32.98 -22.98 -4.00
CA PRO A 113 -32.54 -23.90 -2.95
C PRO A 113 -31.70 -23.22 -1.85
N ALA A 114 -31.54 -21.89 -1.92
CA ALA A 114 -30.60 -21.16 -1.07
C ALA A 114 -31.08 -21.10 0.39
N PRO A 115 -30.25 -21.49 1.38
CA PRO A 115 -30.56 -21.34 2.78
C PRO A 115 -30.40 -19.88 3.23
N PHE A 116 -30.91 -19.60 4.43
CA PHE A 116 -30.75 -18.31 5.10
C PHE A 116 -29.89 -18.47 6.35
N ASP A 117 -29.09 -17.45 6.65
CA ASP A 117 -28.41 -17.28 7.93
C ASP A 117 -28.82 -15.96 8.61
N GLU A 118 -28.06 -15.54 9.62
CA GLU A 118 -28.29 -14.28 10.34
C GLU A 118 -27.98 -13.03 9.49
N PHE A 119 -27.22 -13.17 8.40
CA PHE A 119 -26.79 -12.08 7.54
C PHE A 119 -27.63 -11.96 6.27
N GLY A 120 -28.22 -13.05 5.76
CA GLY A 120 -29.09 -13.00 4.58
C GLY A 120 -29.27 -14.33 3.86
N LEU A 121 -29.56 -14.25 2.56
CA LEU A 121 -29.68 -15.38 1.66
C LEU A 121 -28.29 -15.84 1.20
N LEU A 122 -27.98 -17.13 1.39
CA LEU A 122 -26.73 -17.72 0.94
C LEU A 122 -26.90 -18.35 -0.45
N CYS A 123 -26.63 -17.58 -1.51
CA CYS A 123 -26.77 -18.05 -2.88
C CYS A 123 -25.98 -19.35 -3.13
N LYS A 124 -26.64 -20.33 -3.74
CA LYS A 124 -26.04 -21.64 -4.10
C LYS A 124 -25.61 -21.74 -5.55
N GLN A 125 -25.66 -20.64 -6.31
CA GLN A 125 -25.28 -20.61 -7.73
C GLN A 125 -26.04 -21.69 -8.53
N CYS A 126 -27.37 -21.66 -8.40
CA CYS A 126 -28.27 -22.70 -8.92
C CYS A 126 -28.75 -22.48 -10.37
N GLY A 127 -28.43 -21.34 -10.96
CA GLY A 127 -28.74 -20.91 -12.33
C GLY A 127 -30.18 -20.45 -12.55
N GLN A 128 -30.95 -20.17 -11.49
CA GLN A 128 -32.40 -19.94 -11.58
C GLN A 128 -32.83 -18.47 -11.52
N CYS A 129 -31.90 -17.54 -11.33
CA CYS A 129 -32.15 -16.09 -11.23
C CYS A 129 -30.85 -15.30 -11.43
N SER A 130 -30.98 -13.99 -11.64
CA SER A 130 -29.84 -13.09 -11.86
C SER A 130 -28.92 -12.87 -10.66
N LEU A 131 -29.34 -13.28 -9.45
CA LEU A 131 -28.52 -13.12 -8.23
C LEU A 131 -27.17 -13.83 -8.35
N GLU A 132 -27.12 -14.98 -9.02
CA GLU A 132 -25.87 -15.71 -9.25
C GLU A 132 -24.90 -14.90 -10.11
N ASP A 133 -25.34 -14.46 -11.29
CA ASP A 133 -24.48 -13.74 -12.23
C ASP A 133 -23.95 -12.44 -11.62
N LEU A 134 -24.85 -11.68 -10.96
CA LEU A 134 -24.49 -10.43 -10.30
C LEU A 134 -23.52 -10.65 -9.13
N GLN A 135 -23.74 -11.68 -8.32
CA GLN A 135 -22.85 -12.01 -7.21
C GLN A 135 -21.47 -12.44 -7.72
N LEU A 136 -21.42 -13.37 -8.68
CA LEU A 136 -20.18 -13.90 -9.23
C LEU A 136 -19.32 -12.80 -9.84
N GLU A 137 -19.91 -11.91 -10.65
CA GLU A 137 -19.15 -10.84 -11.28
C GLU A 137 -18.69 -9.80 -10.26
N ALA A 138 -19.55 -9.40 -9.32
CA ALA A 138 -19.17 -8.43 -8.30
C ALA A 138 -18.06 -8.97 -7.37
N GLU A 139 -18.15 -10.24 -6.93
CA GLU A 139 -17.09 -10.88 -6.14
C GLU A 139 -15.79 -10.99 -6.93
N LYS A 140 -15.84 -11.33 -8.22
CA LYS A 140 -14.68 -11.36 -9.12
C LYS A 140 -14.02 -9.99 -9.28
N MET A 141 -14.80 -8.91 -9.27
CA MET A 141 -14.30 -7.54 -9.25
C MET A 141 -13.78 -7.12 -7.87
N GLY A 142 -14.11 -7.86 -6.81
CA GLY A 142 -13.62 -7.66 -5.45
C GLY A 142 -14.65 -7.11 -4.47
N TYR A 143 -15.89 -6.84 -4.89
CA TYR A 143 -16.95 -6.37 -4.00
C TYR A 143 -17.15 -7.33 -2.82
N ALA A 144 -17.45 -6.77 -1.65
CA ALA A 144 -18.23 -7.53 -0.69
C ALA A 144 -19.66 -7.61 -1.23
N VAL A 145 -20.24 -8.81 -1.28
CA VAL A 145 -21.63 -8.99 -1.74
C VAL A 145 -22.47 -9.50 -0.59
N LEU A 146 -23.64 -8.90 -0.40
CA LEU A 146 -24.60 -9.28 0.61
C LEU A 146 -25.99 -9.37 -0.01
N ILE A 147 -26.66 -10.52 0.16
CA ILE A 147 -28.05 -10.70 -0.29
C ILE A 147 -28.95 -10.63 0.94
N ALA A 148 -29.37 -9.42 1.33
CA ALA A 148 -30.06 -9.20 2.59
C ALA A 148 -31.14 -8.13 2.49
N GLU A 149 -32.07 -8.17 3.44
CA GLU A 149 -33.14 -7.17 3.61
C GLU A 149 -32.97 -6.50 4.97
N GLY A 150 -32.03 -5.56 5.09
CA GLY A 150 -31.85 -4.84 6.35
C GLY A 150 -30.78 -3.75 6.31
N SER A 151 -31.18 -2.52 6.66
CA SER A 151 -30.27 -1.39 6.78
C SER A 151 -29.32 -1.51 7.99
N ALA A 152 -29.71 -2.21 9.06
CA ALA A 152 -28.90 -2.33 10.27
C ALA A 152 -27.54 -3.04 10.05
N LEU A 153 -27.53 -4.11 9.25
CA LEU A 153 -26.31 -4.84 8.93
C LEU A 153 -25.39 -4.02 8.02
N VAL A 154 -25.96 -3.30 7.07
CA VAL A 154 -25.22 -2.39 6.19
C VAL A 154 -24.54 -1.29 7.00
N MET A 155 -25.23 -0.71 7.98
CA MET A 155 -24.65 0.30 8.88
C MET A 155 -23.53 -0.27 9.73
N ALA A 156 -23.70 -1.46 10.30
CA ALA A 156 -22.64 -2.13 11.05
C ALA A 156 -21.39 -2.36 10.18
N ILE A 157 -21.56 -2.73 8.90
CA ILE A 157 -20.46 -2.90 7.94
C ILE A 157 -19.78 -1.56 7.62
N ILE A 158 -20.54 -0.49 7.40
CA ILE A 158 -20.00 0.87 7.21
C ILE A 158 -19.17 1.29 8.43
N GLU A 159 -19.72 1.12 9.64
CA GLU A 159 -19.06 1.50 10.90
C GLU A 159 -17.73 0.76 11.13
N THR A 160 -17.51 -0.39 10.49
CA THR A 160 -16.21 -1.08 10.54
C THR A 160 -15.10 -0.37 9.76
N GLY A 161 -15.43 0.58 8.86
CA GLY A 161 -14.47 1.26 7.99
C GLY A 161 -13.85 0.38 6.89
N LYS A 162 -14.40 -0.82 6.68
CA LYS A 162 -13.96 -1.76 5.63
C LYS A 162 -14.56 -1.45 4.26
N ILE A 163 -15.71 -0.79 4.23
CA ILE A 163 -16.44 -0.41 3.01
C ILE A 163 -16.56 1.12 2.98
N ASP A 164 -16.23 1.70 1.84
CA ASP A 164 -16.27 3.13 1.58
C ASP A 164 -17.43 3.53 0.65
N ALA A 165 -18.12 2.58 0.00
CA ALA A 165 -19.25 2.86 -0.88
C ALA A 165 -20.23 1.70 -1.02
N ILE A 166 -21.47 2.01 -1.42
CA ILE A 166 -22.52 1.01 -1.59
C ILE A 166 -23.16 1.12 -2.98
N VAL A 167 -23.29 -0.02 -3.65
CA VAL A 167 -24.21 -0.23 -4.76
C VAL A 167 -25.38 -1.05 -4.22
N GLY A 168 -26.57 -0.47 -4.19
CA GLY A 168 -27.75 -1.11 -3.60
C GLY A 168 -28.85 -1.35 -4.62
N VAL A 169 -29.50 -2.52 -4.56
CA VAL A 169 -30.74 -2.79 -5.31
C VAL A 169 -31.88 -2.93 -4.31
N SER A 170 -32.93 -2.13 -4.43
CA SER A 170 -34.07 -2.19 -3.50
C SER A 170 -35.32 -1.49 -4.02
N CYS A 171 -36.46 -1.72 -3.38
CA CYS A 171 -37.69 -1.02 -3.72
C CYS A 171 -37.66 0.42 -3.18
N LEU A 172 -38.40 1.33 -3.83
CA LEU A 172 -38.37 2.76 -3.49
C LEU A 172 -38.66 3.04 -2.01
N SER A 173 -39.61 2.32 -1.40
CA SER A 173 -39.97 2.48 0.02
C SER A 173 -38.85 2.08 1.00
N VAL A 174 -37.93 1.20 0.60
CA VAL A 174 -36.74 0.86 1.39
C VAL A 174 -35.64 1.90 1.16
N LEU A 175 -35.42 2.32 -0.10
CA LEU A 175 -34.40 3.33 -0.44
C LEU A 175 -34.65 4.66 0.28
N GLU A 176 -35.91 5.13 0.32
CA GLU A 176 -36.31 6.34 1.04
C GLU A 176 -35.95 6.30 2.54
N ARG A 177 -36.00 5.11 3.16
CA ARG A 177 -35.64 4.93 4.56
C ARG A 177 -34.13 4.77 4.77
N ALA A 178 -33.40 4.31 3.76
CA ALA A 178 -31.96 4.07 3.84
C ALA A 178 -31.14 5.35 3.62
N PHE A 179 -31.59 6.26 2.75
CA PHE A 179 -30.85 7.46 2.35
C PHE A 179 -30.42 8.37 3.51
N PRO A 180 -31.28 8.69 4.51
CA PRO A 180 -30.86 9.56 5.62
C PRO A 180 -29.66 9.01 6.41
N TYR A 181 -29.53 7.69 6.50
CA TYR A 181 -28.41 7.06 7.19
C TYR A 181 -27.11 7.13 6.35
N MET A 182 -27.21 6.93 5.04
CA MET A 182 -26.06 7.05 4.13
C MET A 182 -25.57 8.49 4.04
N GLU A 183 -26.50 9.45 4.01
CA GLU A 183 -26.25 10.88 4.09
C GLU A 183 -25.50 11.24 5.37
N ALA A 184 -26.02 10.83 6.54
CA ALA A 184 -25.41 11.10 7.84
C ALA A 184 -24.00 10.50 7.98
N ALA A 185 -23.76 9.35 7.34
CA ALA A 185 -22.44 8.70 7.30
C ALA A 185 -21.54 9.23 6.16
N ALA A 186 -22.04 10.12 5.31
CA ALA A 186 -21.38 10.60 4.08
C ALA A 186 -20.83 9.47 3.20
N VAL A 187 -21.55 8.34 3.12
CA VAL A 187 -21.15 7.17 2.33
C VAL A 187 -21.70 7.31 0.90
N PRO A 188 -20.84 7.34 -0.13
CA PRO A 188 -21.25 7.30 -1.53
C PRO A 188 -22.16 6.11 -1.82
N GLY A 189 -23.33 6.41 -2.37
CA GLY A 189 -24.39 5.42 -2.60
C GLY A 189 -25.04 5.56 -3.97
N VAL A 190 -25.00 4.48 -4.76
CA VAL A 190 -25.83 4.35 -5.97
C VAL A 190 -26.86 3.26 -5.75
N ALA A 191 -28.13 3.57 -5.98
CA ALA A 191 -29.25 2.68 -5.75
C ALA A 191 -30.06 2.42 -7.02
N ILE A 192 -30.33 1.17 -7.36
CA ILE A 192 -31.14 0.78 -8.50
C ILE A 192 -32.54 0.38 -7.98
N PRO A 193 -33.60 1.13 -8.32
CA PRO A 193 -34.96 0.80 -7.91
C PRO A 193 -35.45 -0.51 -8.52
N LEU A 194 -36.07 -1.36 -7.70
CA LEU A 194 -36.88 -2.47 -8.16
C LEU A 194 -38.15 -1.97 -8.87
N LEU A 195 -38.64 -2.75 -9.83
CA LEU A 195 -39.88 -2.45 -10.55
C LEU A 195 -41.13 -2.77 -9.70
N GLN A 196 -41.01 -3.67 -8.72
CA GLN A 196 -42.07 -4.00 -7.77
C GLN A 196 -41.56 -3.91 -6.32
N GLY A 197 -42.45 -3.57 -5.40
CA GLY A 197 -42.21 -3.41 -3.96
C GLY A 197 -42.87 -4.47 -3.10
N ASP A 198 -43.45 -5.51 -3.70
CA ASP A 198 -44.17 -6.60 -2.99
C ASP A 198 -43.26 -7.73 -2.48
N CYS A 199 -41.94 -7.57 -2.62
CA CYS A 199 -40.91 -8.48 -2.11
C CYS A 199 -41.05 -9.95 -2.58
N LEU A 200 -41.75 -10.17 -3.68
CA LEU A 200 -41.94 -11.50 -4.26
C LEU A 200 -41.59 -11.45 -5.73
N ASP A 201 -40.62 -12.25 -6.15
CA ASP A 201 -40.32 -12.49 -7.55
C ASP A 201 -40.25 -11.20 -8.42
N THR A 202 -39.49 -10.20 -7.96
CA THR A 202 -39.44 -8.87 -8.57
C THR A 202 -38.49 -8.79 -9.77
N ASN A 203 -38.58 -7.68 -10.50
CA ASN A 203 -37.71 -7.30 -11.61
C ASN A 203 -36.93 -6.01 -11.29
N VAL A 204 -35.84 -5.82 -12.01
CA VAL A 204 -34.98 -4.63 -11.99
C VAL A 204 -34.44 -4.39 -13.39
N ASP A 205 -34.09 -3.15 -13.73
CA ASP A 205 -33.29 -2.85 -14.92
C ASP A 205 -31.89 -3.46 -14.74
N LEU A 206 -31.69 -4.69 -15.25
CA LEU A 206 -30.45 -5.44 -15.07
C LEU A 206 -29.26 -4.72 -15.68
N ASP A 207 -29.44 -4.06 -16.82
CA ASP A 207 -28.44 -3.21 -17.46
C ASP A 207 -27.93 -2.13 -16.51
N TRP A 208 -28.80 -1.52 -15.70
CA TRP A 208 -28.37 -0.50 -14.74
C TRP A 208 -27.60 -1.07 -13.55
N VAL A 209 -27.94 -2.29 -13.12
CA VAL A 209 -27.17 -2.98 -12.08
C VAL A 209 -25.78 -3.33 -12.62
N TRP A 210 -25.71 -3.83 -13.85
CA TRP A 210 -24.45 -4.12 -14.52
C TRP A 210 -23.59 -2.87 -14.70
N ASP A 211 -24.17 -1.77 -15.18
CA ASP A 211 -23.49 -0.48 -15.32
C ASP A 211 -22.95 0.01 -13.96
N ALA A 212 -23.73 -0.13 -12.88
CA ALA A 212 -23.33 0.29 -11.53
C ALA A 212 -22.21 -0.58 -10.94
N ILE A 213 -22.26 -1.92 -11.12
CA ILE A 213 -21.21 -2.84 -10.68
C ILE A 213 -19.89 -2.51 -11.41
N HIS A 214 -19.97 -2.28 -12.72
CA HIS A 214 -18.83 -1.94 -13.56
C HIS A 214 -18.45 -0.45 -13.50
N LEU A 215 -19.17 0.36 -12.72
CA LEU A 215 -18.95 1.79 -12.69
C LEU A 215 -17.54 2.10 -12.21
N THR A 216 -16.72 2.61 -13.10
CA THR A 216 -15.32 2.87 -12.86
C THR A 216 -14.94 4.15 -13.59
N HIS A 217 -14.11 4.95 -12.93
CA HIS A 217 -13.48 6.09 -13.57
C HIS A 217 -12.06 5.64 -13.87
N ASP A 218 -11.80 5.11 -15.08
CA ASP A 218 -10.54 4.46 -15.47
C ASP A 218 -9.77 3.92 -14.24
N ASP A 219 -10.34 2.91 -13.57
CA ASP A 219 -9.74 2.35 -12.36
C ASP A 219 -8.37 1.74 -12.69
N LYS A 220 -7.35 2.57 -12.50
CA LYS A 220 -5.94 2.18 -12.53
C LYS A 220 -5.49 1.69 -11.15
N THR A 221 -6.35 1.64 -10.12
CA THR A 221 -5.96 1.10 -8.82
C THR A 221 -5.77 -0.41 -8.91
N ARG A 222 -4.52 -0.85 -8.71
CA ARG A 222 -4.09 -2.23 -8.96
C ARG A 222 -3.04 -2.64 -7.95
N ARG A 223 -3.04 -3.92 -7.61
CA ARG A 223 -2.12 -4.50 -6.63
C ARG A 223 -0.91 -5.07 -7.37
N LEU A 224 0.23 -4.37 -7.38
CA LEU A 224 1.48 -4.92 -7.90
C LEU A 224 1.85 -6.22 -7.18
N ASP A 225 2.14 -7.28 -7.94
CA ASP A 225 2.80 -8.49 -7.45
C ASP A 225 4.27 -8.17 -7.16
N LEU A 226 4.58 -8.00 -5.87
CA LEU A 226 5.94 -7.69 -5.42
C LEU A 226 6.88 -8.87 -5.51
N GLU A 227 6.37 -10.10 -5.48
CA GLU A 227 7.20 -11.28 -5.51
C GLU A 227 7.64 -11.59 -6.92
N GLU A 228 6.74 -11.43 -7.89
CA GLU A 228 7.09 -11.41 -9.31
C GLU A 228 8.08 -10.30 -9.63
N LEU A 229 7.78 -9.05 -9.28
CA LEU A 229 8.68 -7.93 -9.55
C LEU A 229 10.04 -8.08 -8.86
N ARG A 230 10.08 -8.63 -7.65
CA ARG A 230 11.36 -8.91 -6.98
C ARG A 230 12.16 -9.98 -7.73
N ARG A 231 11.49 -11.05 -8.19
CA ARG A 231 12.12 -12.09 -9.02
C ARG A 231 12.65 -11.49 -10.32
N GLU A 232 11.88 -10.65 -10.99
CA GLU A 232 12.28 -9.90 -12.20
C GLU A 232 13.54 -9.07 -11.93
N VAL A 233 13.54 -8.19 -10.93
CA VAL A 233 14.68 -7.36 -10.55
C VAL A 233 15.94 -8.20 -10.29
N SER A 234 15.78 -9.37 -9.68
CA SER A 234 16.89 -10.26 -9.36
C SER A 234 17.53 -10.85 -10.62
N THR A 235 16.79 -10.99 -11.71
CA THR A 235 17.33 -11.47 -12.99
C THR A 235 18.31 -10.48 -13.62
N TRP A 236 18.14 -9.16 -13.41
CA TRP A 236 19.00 -8.14 -14.00
C TRP A 236 20.45 -8.19 -13.50
N PHE A 237 20.69 -8.85 -12.37
CA PHE A 237 22.02 -9.03 -11.77
C PHE A 237 22.66 -10.38 -12.10
N ARG A 238 22.09 -11.15 -13.02
CA ARG A 238 22.74 -12.34 -13.59
C ARG A 238 23.88 -11.93 -14.52
N GLU A 239 24.84 -12.83 -14.71
CA GLU A 239 26.04 -12.60 -15.53
C GLU A 239 25.71 -12.09 -16.94
N GLU A 240 24.90 -12.85 -17.68
CA GLU A 240 24.47 -12.51 -19.04
C GLU A 240 23.74 -11.15 -19.11
N SER A 241 22.92 -10.85 -18.10
CA SER A 241 22.19 -9.58 -18.03
C SER A 241 23.12 -8.41 -17.75
N LEU A 242 24.08 -8.56 -16.84
CA LEU A 242 25.07 -7.51 -16.56
C LEU A 242 25.99 -7.26 -17.76
N GLU A 243 26.38 -8.29 -18.52
CA GLU A 243 27.12 -8.11 -19.78
C GLU A 243 26.31 -7.32 -20.81
N THR A 244 25.01 -7.59 -20.90
CA THR A 244 24.11 -6.86 -21.79
C THR A 244 23.92 -5.40 -21.35
N ILE A 245 23.72 -5.17 -20.04
CA ILE A 245 23.42 -3.85 -19.48
C ILE A 245 24.66 -2.96 -19.44
N MET A 246 25.81 -3.51 -19.02
CA MET A 246 27.05 -2.76 -18.77
C MET A 246 28.03 -2.83 -19.95
N GLY A 247 27.82 -3.71 -20.93
CA GLY A 247 28.78 -4.01 -22.00
C GLY A 247 29.81 -5.08 -21.57
N PRO A 248 30.74 -5.52 -22.43
CA PRO A 248 31.77 -6.51 -22.05
C PRO A 248 32.79 -5.92 -21.08
N ALA A 249 33.34 -6.75 -20.18
CA ALA A 249 34.36 -6.30 -19.23
C ALA A 249 35.72 -6.09 -19.92
N SER A 250 36.32 -4.92 -19.80
CA SER A 250 37.56 -4.57 -20.52
C SER A 250 38.85 -5.01 -19.80
N GLY A 251 38.77 -5.28 -18.49
CA GLY A 251 39.92 -5.65 -17.66
C GLY A 251 39.55 -6.24 -16.30
N GLU A 252 40.56 -6.60 -15.51
CA GLU A 252 40.40 -7.28 -14.21
C GLU A 252 39.53 -6.50 -13.22
N SER A 253 39.70 -5.17 -13.13
CA SER A 253 38.91 -4.36 -12.21
C SER A 253 37.41 -4.40 -12.51
N GLU A 254 37.02 -4.36 -13.79
CA GLU A 254 35.60 -4.49 -14.17
C GLU A 254 35.06 -5.89 -13.88
N GLN A 255 35.87 -6.94 -14.05
CA GLN A 255 35.49 -8.31 -13.72
C GLN A 255 35.26 -8.49 -12.21
N ILE A 256 36.13 -7.93 -11.37
CA ILE A 256 35.97 -7.92 -9.91
C ILE A 256 34.70 -7.15 -9.52
N ALA A 257 34.51 -5.94 -10.05
CA ALA A 257 33.34 -5.10 -9.77
C ALA A 257 32.02 -5.81 -10.12
N ARG A 258 31.95 -6.46 -11.28
CA ARG A 258 30.76 -7.20 -11.72
C ARG A 258 30.53 -8.46 -10.90
N THR A 259 31.61 -9.17 -10.53
CA THR A 259 31.51 -10.31 -9.63
C THR A 259 30.93 -9.89 -8.29
N TRP A 260 31.41 -8.77 -7.73
CA TRP A 260 30.88 -8.19 -6.50
C TRP A 260 29.41 -7.73 -6.63
N LEU A 261 29.03 -7.12 -7.76
CA LEU A 261 27.65 -6.76 -8.06
C LEU A 261 26.73 -7.99 -8.06
N ARG A 262 27.17 -9.13 -8.59
CA ARG A 262 26.41 -10.40 -8.63
C ARG A 262 26.19 -11.02 -7.26
N LYS A 263 27.14 -10.85 -6.33
CA LYS A 263 27.06 -11.44 -4.99
C LYS A 263 25.79 -11.06 -4.25
N ASN A 264 25.30 -11.97 -3.41
CA ASN A 264 24.02 -11.90 -2.73
C ASN A 264 23.72 -10.54 -2.05
N GLY A 265 22.44 -10.24 -1.94
CA GLY A 265 21.90 -9.03 -1.30
C GLY A 265 20.38 -8.99 -1.47
N LYS A 266 19.66 -8.33 -0.55
CA LYS A 266 18.18 -8.26 -0.60
C LYS A 266 17.63 -7.43 -1.79
N ARG A 267 18.52 -6.71 -2.51
CA ARG A 267 18.24 -5.84 -3.68
C ARG A 267 17.10 -4.85 -3.48
N TRP A 268 16.96 -4.32 -2.27
CA TRP A 268 15.85 -3.42 -1.94
C TRP A 268 15.85 -2.15 -2.79
N ARG A 269 17.01 -1.53 -3.02
CA ARG A 269 17.10 -0.25 -3.75
C ARG A 269 16.63 -0.35 -5.21
N PRO A 270 17.17 -1.24 -6.07
CA PRO A 270 16.66 -1.41 -7.43
C PRO A 270 15.21 -1.88 -7.45
N PHE A 271 14.80 -2.72 -6.49
CA PHE A 271 13.41 -3.16 -6.36
C PHE A 271 12.46 -2.01 -6.04
N LEU A 272 12.83 -1.11 -5.14
CA LEU A 272 12.04 0.07 -4.79
C LEU A 272 11.91 1.03 -5.96
N ALA A 273 13.00 1.26 -6.70
CA ALA A 273 12.95 2.05 -7.92
C ALA A 273 11.95 1.43 -8.92
N ALA A 274 12.02 0.11 -9.13
CA ALA A 274 11.14 -0.62 -10.05
C ALA A 274 9.67 -0.53 -9.61
N CYS A 275 9.43 -0.66 -8.31
CA CYS A 275 8.11 -0.54 -7.72
C CYS A 275 7.51 0.85 -7.96
N VAL A 276 8.28 1.92 -7.72
CA VAL A 276 7.81 3.29 -7.95
C VAL A 276 7.54 3.53 -9.43
N ALA A 277 8.44 3.09 -10.31
CA ALA A 277 8.26 3.25 -11.75
C ALA A 277 7.00 2.51 -12.25
N LYS A 278 6.79 1.23 -11.85
CA LYS A 278 5.57 0.49 -12.20
C LYS A 278 4.30 1.09 -11.59
N ALA A 279 4.36 1.61 -10.36
CA ALA A 279 3.20 2.21 -9.69
C ALA A 279 2.76 3.56 -10.31
N LEU A 280 3.67 4.22 -11.03
CA LEU A 280 3.43 5.47 -11.76
C LEU A 280 3.22 5.27 -13.27
N ALA A 281 3.55 4.10 -13.81
CA ALA A 281 3.35 3.78 -15.21
C ALA A 281 1.86 3.74 -15.59
N GLU A 282 1.57 4.13 -16.83
CA GLU A 282 0.20 4.08 -17.36
C GLU A 282 -0.30 2.65 -17.54
N ASP A 283 0.60 1.74 -17.94
CA ASP A 283 0.39 0.29 -18.00
C ASP A 283 1.41 -0.43 -17.09
N PRO A 284 1.00 -0.89 -15.90
CA PRO A 284 1.90 -1.57 -14.96
C PRO A 284 2.27 -3.00 -15.38
N GLU A 285 1.48 -3.64 -16.26
CA GLU A 285 1.78 -4.98 -16.79
C GLU A 285 2.80 -4.91 -17.93
N ALA A 286 2.99 -3.73 -18.52
CA ALA A 286 4.08 -3.51 -19.44
C ALA A 286 5.42 -3.85 -18.75
N PRO A 287 6.32 -4.55 -19.46
CA PRO A 287 7.66 -4.78 -18.95
C PRO A 287 8.36 -3.43 -18.76
N LEU A 288 9.20 -3.33 -17.73
CA LEU A 288 10.04 -2.16 -17.59
C LEU A 288 10.98 -2.08 -18.81
N PRO A 289 11.14 -0.89 -19.41
CA PRO A 289 11.98 -0.75 -20.61
C PRO A 289 13.44 -1.09 -20.28
N GLU A 290 14.23 -1.51 -21.27
CA GLU A 290 15.64 -1.85 -21.07
C GLU A 290 16.45 -0.72 -20.41
N GLY A 291 16.09 0.52 -20.71
CA GLY A 291 16.65 1.71 -20.06
C GLY A 291 16.51 1.72 -18.54
N PHE A 292 15.40 1.18 -18.03
CA PHE A 292 15.17 1.03 -16.59
C PHE A 292 16.14 0.02 -15.96
N HIS A 293 16.53 -1.04 -16.67
CA HIS A 293 17.51 -2.00 -16.15
C HIS A 293 18.86 -1.32 -15.89
N LYS A 294 19.29 -0.42 -16.79
CA LYS A 294 20.50 0.40 -16.56
C LYS A 294 20.37 1.27 -15.31
N LEU A 295 19.23 1.93 -15.12
CA LEU A 295 18.97 2.70 -13.90
C LEU A 295 19.04 1.82 -12.64
N ALA A 296 18.38 0.67 -12.64
CA ALA A 296 18.35 -0.24 -11.51
C ALA A 296 19.75 -0.78 -11.16
N VAL A 297 20.53 -1.19 -12.17
CA VAL A 297 21.93 -1.61 -11.96
C VAL A 297 22.78 -0.45 -11.47
N GLY A 298 22.61 0.76 -12.02
CA GLY A 298 23.34 1.95 -11.58
C GLY A 298 23.08 2.32 -10.12
N ILE A 299 21.83 2.21 -9.66
CA ILE A 299 21.46 2.41 -8.24
C ILE A 299 22.15 1.36 -7.34
N GLU A 300 22.20 0.11 -7.77
CA GLU A 300 22.87 -0.95 -7.01
C GLU A 300 24.41 -0.80 -7.02
N CYS A 301 25.00 -0.22 -8.07
CA CYS A 301 26.42 0.13 -8.09
C CYS A 301 26.78 1.08 -6.95
N PHE A 302 26.00 2.12 -6.71
CA PHE A 302 26.23 3.04 -5.57
C PHE A 302 26.17 2.31 -4.24
N HIS A 303 25.21 1.40 -4.06
CA HIS A 303 25.09 0.62 -2.83
C HIS A 303 26.26 -0.34 -2.63
N LYS A 304 26.65 -1.08 -3.67
CA LYS A 304 27.76 -2.03 -3.59
C LYS A 304 29.10 -1.31 -3.41
N ALA A 305 29.27 -0.11 -3.96
CA ALA A 305 30.41 0.75 -3.69
C ALA A 305 30.47 1.16 -2.21
N SER A 306 29.34 1.63 -1.65
CA SER A 306 29.30 2.05 -0.25
C SER A 306 29.66 0.90 0.70
N LEU A 307 29.17 -0.32 0.42
CA LEU A 307 29.53 -1.50 1.22
C LEU A 307 31.02 -1.82 1.19
N ILE A 308 31.67 -1.70 0.03
CA ILE A 308 33.12 -1.95 -0.08
C ILE A 308 33.89 -0.94 0.77
N HIS A 309 33.50 0.34 0.69
CA HIS A 309 34.15 1.40 1.44
C HIS A 309 33.86 1.29 2.95
N ASP A 310 32.64 0.95 3.35
CA ASP A 310 32.26 0.70 4.74
C ASP A 310 33.04 -0.48 5.31
N ASP A 311 33.13 -1.61 4.58
CA ASP A 311 33.89 -2.80 5.01
C ASP A 311 35.35 -2.44 5.36
N ILE A 312 35.98 -1.56 4.57
CA ILE A 312 37.35 -1.08 4.82
C ILE A 312 37.40 -0.18 6.06
N GLN A 313 36.43 0.74 6.19
CA GLN A 313 36.39 1.71 7.29
C GLN A 313 36.12 1.04 8.64
N ASP A 314 35.32 -0.02 8.63
CA ASP A 314 34.95 -0.79 9.82
C ASP A 314 35.94 -1.94 10.11
N GLY A 315 36.76 -2.33 9.12
CA GLY A 315 37.72 -3.44 9.26
C GLY A 315 37.05 -4.81 9.20
N ASP A 316 35.92 -4.91 8.49
CA ASP A 316 35.11 -6.11 8.42
C ASP A 316 35.78 -7.18 7.54
N ALA A 317 36.19 -8.30 8.13
CA ALA A 317 36.79 -9.40 7.37
C ALA A 317 35.75 -10.18 6.52
N TYR A 318 34.47 -10.15 6.89
CA TYR A 318 33.41 -10.91 6.23
C TYR A 318 32.13 -10.11 6.06
N ARG A 319 31.45 -10.31 4.92
CA ARG A 319 30.09 -9.82 4.66
C ARG A 319 29.25 -10.92 4.02
N TYR A 320 28.04 -11.13 4.56
CA TYR A 320 27.11 -12.19 4.13
C TYR A 320 27.74 -13.61 4.11
N GLY A 321 28.68 -13.87 5.02
CA GLY A 321 29.37 -15.16 5.12
C GLY A 321 30.53 -15.35 4.12
N GLU A 322 30.87 -14.32 3.34
CA GLU A 322 32.00 -14.33 2.40
C GLU A 322 33.05 -13.29 2.80
N GLN A 323 34.31 -13.51 2.41
CA GLN A 323 35.37 -12.54 2.64
C GLN A 323 35.09 -11.22 1.89
N THR A 324 35.40 -10.10 2.53
CA THR A 324 35.28 -8.75 1.95
C THR A 324 36.37 -8.53 0.89
N LEU A 325 36.16 -7.54 0.00
CA LEU A 325 37.10 -7.32 -1.11
C LEU A 325 38.50 -6.91 -0.65
N HIS A 326 38.61 -6.17 0.45
CA HIS A 326 39.92 -5.73 0.94
C HIS A 326 40.72 -6.89 1.56
N GLU A 327 40.05 -7.89 2.14
CA GLU A 327 40.69 -9.12 2.59
C GLU A 327 41.22 -9.97 1.43
N ILE A 328 40.48 -10.02 0.31
CA ILE A 328 40.85 -10.85 -0.84
C ILE A 328 41.91 -10.18 -1.72
N TYR A 329 41.73 -8.89 -2.02
CA TYR A 329 42.50 -8.16 -3.04
C TYR A 329 43.34 -7.00 -2.48
N GLY A 330 43.28 -6.75 -1.17
CA GLY A 330 43.91 -5.62 -0.51
C GLY A 330 43.08 -4.33 -0.59
N GLU A 331 43.29 -3.43 0.38
CA GLU A 331 42.59 -2.14 0.49
C GLU A 331 42.67 -1.30 -0.79
N ALA A 332 43.86 -1.18 -1.39
CA ALA A 332 44.07 -0.36 -2.58
C ALA A 332 43.20 -0.78 -3.76
N MET A 333 43.06 -2.09 -3.98
CA MET A 333 42.18 -2.61 -5.02
C MET A 333 40.72 -2.37 -4.65
N ALA A 334 40.32 -2.67 -3.40
CA ALA A 334 38.95 -2.51 -2.96
C ALA A 334 38.46 -1.05 -3.06
N ILE A 335 39.27 -0.07 -2.66
CA ILE A 335 38.98 1.37 -2.85
C ILE A 335 38.71 1.67 -4.32
N ASN A 336 39.62 1.27 -5.22
CA ASN A 336 39.50 1.52 -6.65
C ASN A 336 38.26 0.84 -7.27
N ILE A 337 37.88 -0.35 -6.80
CA ILE A 337 36.63 -1.03 -7.24
C ILE A 337 35.39 -0.27 -6.78
N GLY A 338 35.39 0.25 -5.55
CA GLY A 338 34.31 1.12 -5.08
C GLY A 338 34.17 2.39 -5.92
N ASP A 339 35.29 3.05 -6.25
CA ASP A 339 35.31 4.25 -7.10
C ASP A 339 34.84 3.94 -8.53
N LEU A 340 35.25 2.81 -9.09
CA LEU A 340 34.78 2.33 -10.39
C LEU A 340 33.26 2.13 -10.40
N LEU A 341 32.70 1.49 -9.37
CA LEU A 341 31.25 1.28 -9.25
C LEU A 341 30.48 2.60 -9.13
N ILE A 342 31.02 3.59 -8.41
CA ILE A 342 30.44 4.94 -8.38
C ILE A 342 30.38 5.52 -9.79
N GLY A 343 31.47 5.45 -10.56
CA GLY A 343 31.53 5.92 -11.94
C GLY A 343 30.52 5.22 -12.85
N GLU A 344 30.45 3.89 -12.76
CA GLU A 344 29.48 3.06 -13.48
C GLU A 344 28.03 3.43 -13.12
N GLY A 345 27.74 3.75 -11.86
CA GLY A 345 26.42 4.21 -11.44
C GLY A 345 25.95 5.45 -12.20
N TYR A 346 26.79 6.49 -12.28
CA TYR A 346 26.46 7.70 -13.05
C TYR A 346 26.41 7.43 -14.55
N ARG A 347 27.34 6.65 -15.10
CA ARG A 347 27.39 6.31 -16.52
C ARG A 347 26.09 5.60 -16.94
N LEU A 348 25.65 4.61 -16.19
CA LEU A 348 24.43 3.85 -16.47
C LEU A 348 23.17 4.72 -16.40
N ILE A 349 23.10 5.67 -15.46
CA ILE A 349 22.00 6.66 -15.42
C ILE A 349 22.03 7.56 -16.66
N ALA A 350 23.21 8.05 -17.05
CA ALA A 350 23.35 8.93 -18.21
C ALA A 350 22.98 8.22 -19.53
N GLU A 351 23.22 6.91 -19.61
CA GLU A 351 22.97 6.08 -20.79
C GLU A 351 21.64 5.29 -20.72
N CYS A 352 20.76 5.60 -19.76
CA CYS A 352 19.51 4.86 -19.56
C CYS A 352 18.46 5.11 -20.65
N GLY A 353 18.68 6.10 -21.53
CA GLY A 353 17.79 6.37 -22.66
C GLY A 353 16.42 6.96 -22.28
N ALA A 354 16.25 7.41 -21.04
CA ALA A 354 15.09 8.21 -20.63
C ALA A 354 15.15 9.64 -21.21
N ASP A 355 14.08 10.41 -21.02
CA ASP A 355 14.04 11.82 -21.41
C ASP A 355 15.24 12.60 -20.81
N PRO A 356 15.93 13.48 -21.56
CA PRO A 356 17.10 14.20 -21.07
C PRO A 356 16.86 15.01 -19.78
N VAL A 357 15.65 15.54 -19.57
CA VAL A 357 15.30 16.25 -18.33
C VAL A 357 15.21 15.26 -17.17
N ALA A 358 14.59 14.10 -17.38
CA ALA A 358 14.54 13.03 -16.39
C ALA A 358 15.96 12.50 -16.06
N VAL A 359 16.82 12.33 -17.07
CA VAL A 359 18.23 11.92 -16.88
C VAL A 359 18.99 12.94 -16.03
N ALA A 360 18.87 14.24 -16.35
CA ALA A 360 19.51 15.30 -15.57
C ALA A 360 19.03 15.30 -14.10
N GLU A 361 17.73 15.11 -13.87
CA GLU A 361 17.18 15.04 -12.52
C GLU A 361 17.65 13.78 -11.76
N MET A 362 17.69 12.61 -12.40
CA MET A 362 18.21 11.37 -11.79
C MET A 362 19.70 11.50 -11.42
N LEU A 363 20.52 12.10 -12.29
CA LEU A 363 21.94 12.38 -11.99
C LEU A 363 22.08 13.35 -10.82
N ARG A 364 21.24 14.40 -10.76
CA ARG A 364 21.23 15.35 -9.65
C ARG A 364 20.84 14.66 -8.34
N ILE A 365 19.80 13.83 -8.34
CA ILE A 365 19.37 13.04 -7.19
C ILE A 365 20.50 12.12 -6.71
N ALA A 366 21.11 11.35 -7.62
CA ALA A 366 22.22 10.44 -7.30
C ALA A 366 23.42 11.19 -6.70
N ALA A 367 23.80 12.34 -7.29
CA ALA A 367 24.92 13.15 -6.82
C ALA A 367 24.69 13.74 -5.41
N VAL A 368 23.49 14.28 -5.17
CA VAL A 368 23.13 14.79 -3.84
C VAL A 368 23.09 13.65 -2.82
N GLY A 369 22.48 12.52 -3.18
CA GLY A 369 22.37 11.35 -2.32
C GLY A 369 23.75 10.80 -1.94
N GLN A 370 24.65 10.62 -2.90
CA GLN A 370 26.03 10.17 -2.62
C GLN A 370 26.76 11.16 -1.72
N ARG A 371 26.64 12.47 -1.98
CA ARG A 371 27.26 13.50 -1.12
C ARG A 371 26.74 13.41 0.32
N ASP A 372 25.44 13.25 0.50
CA ASP A 372 24.84 13.16 1.83
C ASP A 372 25.24 11.87 2.57
N LEU A 373 25.35 10.73 1.87
CA LEU A 373 25.91 9.50 2.42
C LEU A 373 27.33 9.70 2.94
N CYS A 374 28.21 10.29 2.12
CA CYS A 374 29.60 10.56 2.53
C CYS A 374 29.68 11.53 3.72
N ILE A 375 28.80 12.54 3.77
CA ILE A 375 28.74 13.47 4.92
C ILE A 375 28.23 12.75 6.18
N GLY A 376 27.24 11.87 6.04
CA GLY A 376 26.71 11.06 7.14
C GLY A 376 27.77 10.16 7.74
N GLN A 377 28.42 9.36 6.89
CA GLN A 377 29.53 8.48 7.30
C GLN A 377 30.71 9.29 7.87
N GLY A 378 31.04 10.43 7.26
CA GLY A 378 32.10 11.31 7.75
C GLY A 378 31.87 11.81 9.18
N ARG A 379 30.62 12.12 9.57
CA ARG A 379 30.28 12.53 10.94
C ARG A 379 30.51 11.42 11.97
N GLU A 380 30.25 10.17 11.60
CA GLU A 380 30.53 9.03 12.45
C GLU A 380 32.04 8.82 12.61
N LEU A 381 32.79 8.89 11.51
CA LEU A 381 34.26 8.82 11.53
C LEU A 381 34.90 9.97 12.33
N GLU A 382 34.34 11.18 12.25
CA GLU A 382 34.75 12.33 13.08
C GLU A 382 34.52 12.05 14.56
N TRP A 383 33.37 11.47 14.91
CA TRP A 383 33.08 11.08 16.29
C TRP A 383 34.03 9.98 16.78
N LEU A 384 34.37 8.98 15.95
CA LEU A 384 35.33 7.93 16.31
C LEU A 384 36.72 8.48 16.69
N ARG A 385 37.13 9.59 16.09
CA ARG A 385 38.39 10.27 16.42
C ARG A 385 38.34 11.00 17.76
N THR A 386 37.16 11.43 18.21
CA THR A 386 36.98 12.12 19.49
C THR A 386 35.63 11.73 20.12
N PRO A 387 35.52 10.51 20.67
CA PRO A 387 34.26 9.99 21.18
C PRO A 387 33.76 10.84 22.35
N MET A 388 32.54 11.36 22.23
CA MET A 388 31.92 12.18 23.25
C MET A 388 30.40 12.03 23.25
N PRO A 389 29.70 12.29 24.38
CA PRO A 389 28.25 12.19 24.43
C PRO A 389 27.55 13.08 23.40
N LEU A 390 26.68 12.47 22.59
CA LEU A 390 25.82 13.17 21.65
C LEU A 390 24.38 13.27 22.18
N LYS A 391 23.66 14.32 21.79
CA LYS A 391 22.21 14.39 22.06
C LYS A 391 21.48 13.48 21.08
N VAL A 392 20.27 13.05 21.46
CA VAL A 392 19.40 12.24 20.58
C VAL A 392 19.24 12.89 19.20
N ASN A 393 19.00 14.20 19.12
CA ASN A 393 18.87 14.89 17.83
C ASN A 393 20.14 14.88 16.98
N ASP A 394 21.32 14.87 17.60
CA ASP A 394 22.60 14.81 16.87
C ASP A 394 22.78 13.42 16.24
N VAL A 395 22.45 12.36 16.98
CA VAL A 395 22.45 10.97 16.47
C VAL A 395 21.42 10.80 15.35
N LEU A 396 20.19 11.30 15.52
CA LEU A 396 19.19 11.27 14.45
C LEU A 396 19.62 12.07 13.21
N GLY A 397 20.42 13.13 13.40
CA GLY A 397 21.04 13.88 12.31
C GLY A 397 22.16 13.14 11.58
N ILE A 398 22.77 12.12 12.19
CA ILE A 398 23.68 11.18 11.53
C ILE A 398 22.83 10.15 10.75
N PHE A 399 21.81 9.57 11.38
CA PHE A 399 20.94 8.56 10.76
C PHE A 399 20.25 9.05 9.49
N SER A 400 19.73 10.29 9.52
CA SER A 400 19.09 10.93 8.36
C SER A 400 20.02 11.15 7.17
N LYS A 401 21.34 11.08 7.36
CA LYS A 401 22.33 11.20 6.28
C LYS A 401 23.04 9.91 5.93
N LYS A 402 23.10 8.91 6.82
CA LYS A 402 23.77 7.63 6.53
C LYS A 402 22.90 6.64 5.77
N THR A 403 21.60 6.56 6.06
CA THR A 403 20.74 5.48 5.51
C THR A 403 19.61 6.02 4.64
N ALA A 404 18.98 7.12 5.05
CA ALA A 404 17.87 7.73 4.31
C ALA A 404 18.21 8.12 2.86
N PRO A 405 19.39 8.71 2.54
CA PRO A 405 19.65 9.16 1.17
C PRO A 405 19.71 8.02 0.16
N ALA A 406 20.10 6.81 0.57
CA ALA A 406 20.16 5.67 -0.34
C ALA A 406 18.75 5.16 -0.73
N PHE A 407 17.78 5.22 0.21
CA PHE A 407 16.37 4.97 -0.09
C PHE A 407 15.78 6.10 -0.94
N GLU A 408 16.14 7.34 -0.63
CA GLU A 408 15.70 8.52 -1.38
C GLU A 408 16.11 8.43 -2.85
N VAL A 409 17.37 8.10 -3.14
CA VAL A 409 17.88 7.92 -4.51
C VAL A 409 17.06 6.88 -5.26
N ALA A 410 16.80 5.72 -4.64
CA ALA A 410 16.01 4.66 -5.27
C ALA A 410 14.59 5.13 -5.64
N LEU A 411 13.88 5.73 -4.67
CA LEU A 411 12.50 6.15 -4.85
C LEU A 411 12.39 7.32 -5.85
N ARG A 412 13.22 8.35 -5.69
CA ARG A 412 13.15 9.54 -6.53
C ARG A 412 13.68 9.29 -7.93
N CYS A 413 14.69 8.45 -8.13
CA CYS A 413 15.10 8.10 -9.48
C CYS A 413 14.03 7.26 -10.21
N GLY A 414 13.38 6.31 -9.52
CA GLY A 414 12.23 5.59 -10.09
C GLY A 414 11.07 6.53 -10.46
N ALA A 415 10.80 7.54 -9.62
CA ALA A 415 9.79 8.56 -9.90
C ALA A 415 10.18 9.47 -11.09
N ALA A 416 11.42 9.93 -11.15
CA ALA A 416 11.93 10.75 -12.25
C ALA A 416 11.88 9.99 -13.58
N PHE A 417 12.27 8.70 -13.57
CA PHE A 417 12.17 7.85 -14.76
C PHE A 417 10.73 7.73 -15.27
N ALA A 418 9.75 7.67 -14.36
CA ALA A 418 8.32 7.62 -14.70
C ALA A 418 7.70 8.99 -15.00
N GLY A 419 8.48 10.08 -15.03
CA GLY A 419 7.97 11.43 -15.32
C GLY A 419 7.12 12.03 -14.20
N ALA A 420 7.40 11.67 -12.94
CA ALA A 420 6.64 12.17 -11.79
C ALA A 420 6.78 13.69 -11.58
N ASP A 421 5.76 14.28 -10.95
CA ASP A 421 5.76 15.71 -10.62
C ASP A 421 6.51 16.02 -9.31
N ALA A 422 6.64 17.31 -9.01
CA ALA A 422 7.30 17.78 -7.78
C ALA A 422 6.61 17.29 -6.49
N LYS A 423 5.29 17.12 -6.48
CA LYS A 423 4.56 16.64 -5.29
C LYS A 423 4.97 15.21 -4.95
N VAL A 424 5.12 14.36 -5.96
CA VAL A 424 5.61 12.99 -5.77
C VAL A 424 7.03 13.01 -5.22
N HIS A 425 7.93 13.82 -5.79
CA HIS A 425 9.30 13.94 -5.29
C HIS A 425 9.38 14.42 -3.84
N ASP A 426 8.60 15.43 -3.46
CA ASP A 426 8.55 15.96 -2.09
C ASP A 426 7.97 14.94 -1.08
N ALA A 427 7.01 14.12 -1.52
CA ALA A 427 6.50 13.01 -0.72
C ALA A 427 7.55 11.91 -0.56
N MET A 428 8.26 11.54 -1.64
CA MET A 428 9.32 10.53 -1.57
C MET A 428 10.46 10.95 -0.65
N GLN A 429 10.89 12.21 -0.71
CA GLN A 429 11.94 12.74 0.16
C GLN A 429 11.56 12.63 1.64
N ARG A 430 10.38 13.14 2.02
CA ARG A 430 9.89 13.04 3.41
C ARG A 430 9.68 11.60 3.85
N TYR A 431 9.23 10.73 2.93
CA TYR A 431 9.08 9.30 3.18
C TYR A 431 10.44 8.64 3.45
N SER A 432 11.46 8.87 2.62
CA SER A 432 12.78 8.28 2.76
C SER A 432 13.53 8.77 3.99
N GLU A 433 13.40 10.05 4.34
CA GLU A 433 13.97 10.63 5.57
C GLU A 433 13.41 9.90 6.81
N ALA A 434 12.08 9.80 6.91
CA ALA A 434 11.43 9.14 8.03
C ALA A 434 11.70 7.61 8.06
N LEU A 435 11.66 6.95 6.90
CA LEU A 435 11.98 5.52 6.77
C LEU A 435 13.42 5.23 7.21
N GLY A 436 14.40 6.02 6.75
CA GLY A 436 15.81 5.79 7.06
C GLY A 436 16.11 5.98 8.55
N ILE A 437 15.47 6.96 9.20
CA ILE A 437 15.59 7.13 10.65
C ILE A 437 14.96 5.95 11.39
N ALA A 438 13.74 5.54 11.02
CA ALA A 438 13.10 4.38 11.64
C ALA A 438 13.95 3.12 11.49
N TYR A 439 14.54 2.91 10.30
CA TYR A 439 15.40 1.76 10.02
C TYR A 439 16.64 1.73 10.92
N GLN A 440 17.34 2.85 11.09
CA GLN A 440 18.51 2.89 12.00
C GLN A 440 18.12 2.72 13.47
N VAL A 441 16.97 3.26 13.91
CA VAL A 441 16.49 3.03 15.27
C VAL A 441 16.14 1.56 15.49
N HIS A 442 15.57 0.90 14.48
CA HIS A 442 15.27 -0.52 14.51
C HIS A 442 16.54 -1.38 14.53
N ASP A 443 17.55 -1.04 13.73
CA ASP A 443 18.86 -1.70 13.75
C ASP A 443 19.52 -1.54 15.14
N ASP A 444 19.55 -0.33 15.71
CA ASP A 444 20.03 -0.11 17.11
C ASP A 444 19.25 -0.98 18.13
N LEU A 445 17.94 -1.15 17.94
CA LEU A 445 17.11 -1.99 18.79
C LEU A 445 17.42 -3.49 18.62
N GLN A 446 17.68 -3.97 17.40
CA GLN A 446 18.07 -5.36 17.15
C GLN A 446 19.47 -5.67 17.68
N ASP A 447 20.40 -4.72 17.54
CA ASP A 447 21.76 -4.82 18.06
C ASP A 447 21.79 -4.69 19.60
N SER A 448 20.71 -4.20 20.22
CA SER A 448 20.54 -4.12 21.67
C SER A 448 20.21 -5.47 22.34
N GLY A 449 21.00 -6.50 22.02
CA GLY A 449 21.32 -7.49 23.05
C GLY A 449 22.18 -6.78 24.09
N SER A 450 21.58 -6.25 25.16
CA SER A 450 22.16 -5.32 26.16
C SER A 450 23.52 -5.67 26.78
N GLU A 451 24.08 -6.85 26.50
CA GLU A 451 25.44 -7.26 26.86
C GLU A 451 26.48 -6.92 25.76
N HIS A 452 26.10 -6.88 24.47
CA HIS A 452 27.02 -6.78 23.33
C HIS A 452 27.67 -5.39 23.14
N GLU A 453 26.93 -4.28 23.30
CA GLU A 453 27.47 -2.91 23.11
C GLU A 453 28.61 -2.57 24.10
N ALA A 454 28.56 -3.14 25.30
CA ALA A 454 29.52 -2.88 26.37
C ALA A 454 30.67 -3.90 26.43
N ASP A 455 30.51 -5.05 25.75
CA ASP A 455 31.54 -6.08 25.62
C ASP A 455 32.56 -5.73 24.51
N ASP A 456 32.17 -4.89 23.52
CA ASP A 456 33.06 -4.39 22.45
C ASP A 456 33.07 -2.84 22.35
N ILE A 457 33.76 -2.22 23.30
CA ILE A 457 33.87 -0.75 23.40
C ILE A 457 34.65 -0.13 22.21
N GLU A 458 35.53 -0.91 21.57
CA GLU A 458 36.30 -0.45 20.41
C GLU A 458 35.43 -0.38 19.15
N ALA A 459 34.43 -1.25 19.03
CA ALA A 459 33.41 -1.20 17.98
C ALA A 459 32.34 -0.11 18.19
N LEU A 460 32.10 0.35 19.42
CA LEU A 460 30.98 1.24 19.79
C LEU A 460 30.75 2.42 18.82
N ARG A 461 29.58 2.52 18.22
CA ARG A 461 29.18 3.64 17.36
C ARG A 461 28.16 4.56 18.03
N PRO A 462 27.89 5.78 17.50
CA PRO A 462 26.79 6.61 17.98
C PRO A 462 25.44 5.88 17.93
N SER A 463 24.89 5.55 19.11
CA SER A 463 23.64 4.82 19.28
C SER A 463 22.55 5.71 19.89
N VAL A 464 21.32 5.57 19.40
CA VAL A 464 20.17 6.33 19.91
C VAL A 464 19.82 5.90 21.33
N LEU A 465 19.99 4.61 21.65
CA LEU A 465 19.74 4.05 22.98
C LEU A 465 20.68 4.70 24.00
N LEU A 466 21.97 4.74 23.67
CA LEU A 466 23.00 5.33 24.52
C LEU A 466 22.80 6.86 24.69
N ALA A 467 22.36 7.56 23.64
CA ALA A 467 22.01 8.98 23.72
C ALA A 467 20.81 9.23 24.65
N MET A 468 19.74 8.42 24.52
CA MET A 468 18.56 8.50 25.38
C MET A 468 18.90 8.19 26.83
N ALA A 469 19.69 7.15 27.08
CA ALA A 469 20.15 6.76 28.40
C ALA A 469 20.94 7.91 29.05
N HIS A 470 21.93 8.46 28.33
CA HIS A 470 22.77 9.56 28.83
C HIS A 470 21.97 10.82 29.15
N GLN A 471 20.99 11.16 28.30
CA GLN A 471 20.15 12.33 28.49
C GLN A 471 19.28 12.22 29.76
N ARG A 472 18.80 11.02 30.09
CA ARG A 472 17.93 10.78 31.27
C ARG A 472 18.71 10.56 32.56
N ALA A 473 19.91 9.99 32.45
CA ALA A 473 20.71 9.64 33.60
C ALA A 473 21.13 10.85 34.44
N LYS A 474 21.27 10.63 35.75
CA LYS A 474 21.72 11.64 36.72
C LYS A 474 22.75 11.04 37.66
N GLY A 475 23.59 11.89 38.24
CA GLY A 475 24.56 11.47 39.26
C GLY A 475 25.50 10.37 38.77
N PRO A 476 25.70 9.28 39.53
CA PRO A 476 26.58 8.17 39.16
C PRO A 476 26.25 7.54 37.80
N ASP A 477 24.96 7.31 37.51
CA ASP A 477 24.51 6.69 36.26
C ASP A 477 24.96 7.50 35.04
N LYS A 478 24.92 8.83 35.13
CA LYS A 478 25.36 9.72 34.04
C LYS A 478 26.87 9.63 33.81
N LYS A 479 27.65 9.45 34.89
CA LYS A 479 29.11 9.28 34.78
C LYS A 479 29.44 7.98 34.08
N LEU A 480 28.75 6.88 34.42
CA LEU A 480 28.94 5.57 33.80
C LEU A 480 28.63 5.61 32.29
N LEU A 481 27.51 6.23 31.90
CA LEU A 481 27.16 6.35 30.48
C LEU A 481 28.07 7.33 29.73
N THR A 482 28.63 8.34 30.40
CA THR A 482 29.65 9.23 29.81
C THR A 482 30.96 8.48 29.54
N GLN A 483 31.32 7.58 30.46
CA GLN A 483 32.44 6.66 30.35
C GLN A 483 32.28 5.74 29.12
N LEU A 484 31.10 5.12 28.95
CA LEU A 484 30.77 4.33 27.76
C LEU A 484 30.89 5.18 26.46
N TRP A 485 30.24 6.33 26.39
CA TRP A 485 30.32 7.27 25.25
C TRP A 485 31.76 7.67 24.88
N SER A 486 32.62 7.83 25.88
CA SER A 486 34.00 8.27 25.68
C SER A 486 34.95 7.08 25.44
N ARG A 487 34.42 5.86 25.30
CA ARG A 487 35.18 4.61 25.18
C ARG A 487 36.18 4.42 26.34
N GLN A 488 35.74 4.76 27.54
CA GLN A 488 36.53 4.71 28.78
C GLN A 488 35.80 3.86 29.82
N THR A 489 36.05 2.55 29.86
CA THR A 489 35.42 1.67 30.86
C THR A 489 36.17 1.61 32.18
N GLY A 490 37.50 1.86 32.15
CA GLY A 490 38.36 1.66 33.31
C GLY A 490 38.27 0.23 33.85
N ASP A 491 38.68 0.02 35.11
CA ASP A 491 38.55 -1.29 35.78
C ASP A 491 37.15 -1.52 36.38
N HIS A 492 36.07 -1.02 35.75
CA HIS A 492 34.73 -1.14 36.32
C HIS A 492 34.24 -2.60 36.24
N PRO A 493 34.09 -3.32 37.38
CA PRO A 493 33.61 -4.69 37.34
C PRO A 493 32.15 -4.73 36.85
N ASN A 494 31.82 -5.70 36.00
CA ASN A 494 30.47 -5.90 35.44
C ASN A 494 29.89 -4.69 34.66
N PHE A 495 30.74 -3.91 33.99
CA PHE A 495 30.34 -2.71 33.25
C PHE A 495 29.13 -2.93 32.32
N SER A 496 29.14 -4.01 31.52
CA SER A 496 28.04 -4.37 30.60
C SER A 496 26.71 -4.62 31.31
N LYS A 497 26.74 -5.32 32.45
CA LYS A 497 25.52 -5.58 33.26
C LYS A 497 24.98 -4.33 33.90
N ASP A 498 25.85 -3.42 34.33
CA ASP A 498 25.42 -2.13 34.88
C ASP A 498 24.80 -1.24 33.80
N VAL A 499 25.35 -1.22 32.59
CA VAL A 499 24.74 -0.52 31.44
C VAL A 499 23.37 -1.10 31.10
N ALA A 500 23.25 -2.42 31.00
CA ALA A 500 21.97 -3.10 30.77
C ALA A 500 20.91 -2.72 31.82
N ARG A 501 21.30 -2.73 33.11
CA ARG A 501 20.45 -2.29 34.21
C ARG A 501 20.03 -0.82 34.10
N LEU A 502 20.90 0.06 33.56
CA LEU A 502 20.53 1.45 33.30
C LEU A 502 19.53 1.56 32.14
N TYR A 503 19.65 0.75 31.09
CA TYR A 503 18.69 0.72 29.99
C TYR A 503 17.31 0.27 30.48
N GLU A 504 17.24 -0.75 31.35
CA GLU A 504 16.01 -1.17 32.03
C GLU A 504 15.46 -0.06 32.94
N LYS A 505 16.29 0.46 33.85
CA LYS A 505 15.90 1.50 34.84
C LYS A 505 15.32 2.75 34.18
N TYR A 506 15.83 3.12 33.02
CA TYR A 506 15.39 4.29 32.27
C TYR A 506 14.47 3.94 31.08
N GLU A 507 13.95 2.71 31.02
CA GLU A 507 13.03 2.19 29.99
C GLU A 507 13.45 2.64 28.58
N ILE A 508 14.73 2.42 28.24
CA ILE A 508 15.34 2.96 27.03
C ILE A 508 14.84 2.24 25.79
N VAL A 509 14.68 0.92 25.85
CA VAL A 509 14.14 0.09 24.77
C VAL A 509 12.72 0.54 24.41
N ASP A 510 11.82 0.67 25.38
CA ASP A 510 10.45 1.14 25.15
C ASP A 510 10.39 2.53 24.50
N ARG A 511 11.32 3.41 24.88
CA ARG A 511 11.41 4.77 24.32
C ARG A 511 11.95 4.79 22.91
N ALA A 512 12.95 3.97 22.61
CA ALA A 512 13.43 3.80 21.24
C ALA A 512 12.36 3.16 20.36
N GLN A 513 11.59 2.18 20.86
CA GLN A 513 10.46 1.60 20.13
C GLN A 513 9.37 2.64 19.83
N GLN A 514 9.07 3.53 20.78
CA GLN A 514 8.15 4.66 20.54
C GLN A 514 8.69 5.62 19.48
N LEU A 515 10.00 5.87 19.46
CA LEU A 515 10.63 6.71 18.45
C LEU A 515 10.61 6.05 17.06
N GLU A 516 10.87 4.75 16.98
CA GLU A 516 10.73 3.97 15.75
C GLU A 516 9.30 4.09 15.20
N ASN A 517 8.29 3.80 16.03
CA ASN A 517 6.88 3.90 15.65
C ASN A 517 6.51 5.31 15.20
N HIS A 518 7.04 6.34 15.87
CA HIS A 518 6.82 7.73 15.48
C HIS A 518 7.31 8.02 14.06
N TYR A 519 8.52 7.58 13.71
CA TYR A 519 9.07 7.79 12.37
C TYR A 519 8.40 6.91 11.31
N ARG A 520 7.95 5.70 11.66
CA ARG A 520 7.10 4.87 10.78
C ARG A 520 5.78 5.57 10.47
N ASP A 521 5.13 6.16 11.47
CA ASP A 521 3.92 6.97 11.28
C ASP A 521 4.18 8.22 10.43
N GLN A 522 5.32 8.89 10.62
CA GLN A 522 5.72 10.02 9.77
C GLN A 522 5.90 9.60 8.30
N ALA A 523 6.54 8.45 8.06
CA ALA A 523 6.67 7.89 6.71
C ALA A 523 5.28 7.63 6.10
N VAL A 524 4.33 7.05 6.84
CA VAL A 524 2.96 6.87 6.32
C VAL A 524 2.26 8.22 6.06
N LYS A 525 2.42 9.20 6.96
CA LYS A 525 1.80 10.53 6.83
C LYS A 525 2.33 11.32 5.64
N SER A 526 3.61 11.18 5.29
CA SER A 526 4.18 11.90 4.14
C SER A 526 3.54 11.49 2.81
N LEU A 527 2.94 10.30 2.75
CA LEU A 527 2.23 9.78 1.58
C LEU A 527 0.84 10.41 1.36
N GLN A 528 0.29 11.16 2.32
CA GLN A 528 -1.06 11.73 2.23
C GLN A 528 -1.24 12.61 0.99
N THR A 529 -0.20 13.37 0.63
CA THR A 529 -0.20 14.32 -0.49
C THR A 529 -0.09 13.67 -1.87
N LEU A 530 0.16 12.36 -1.95
CA LEU A 530 0.17 11.66 -3.23
C LEU A 530 -1.25 11.57 -3.81
N GLU A 531 -1.37 11.57 -5.12
CA GLU A 531 -2.68 11.34 -5.79
C GLU A 531 -2.79 9.87 -6.23
N SER A 532 -1.66 9.22 -6.55
CA SER A 532 -1.60 7.79 -6.90
C SER A 532 -1.88 6.89 -5.68
N ILE A 533 -3.04 6.25 -5.67
CA ILE A 533 -3.44 5.24 -4.68
C ILE A 533 -2.51 4.02 -4.74
N ASN A 534 -2.04 3.62 -5.94
CA ASN A 534 -1.09 2.52 -6.13
C ASN A 534 0.23 2.80 -5.42
N LEU A 535 0.79 3.98 -5.64
CA LEU A 535 2.04 4.38 -5.01
C LEU A 535 1.90 4.47 -3.49
N LYS A 536 0.79 5.02 -2.99
CA LYS A 536 0.49 5.01 -1.54
C LYS A 536 0.42 3.59 -0.98
N GLY A 537 -0.36 2.71 -1.61
CA GLY A 537 -0.55 1.33 -1.15
C GLY A 537 0.75 0.52 -1.20
N LEU A 538 1.54 0.71 -2.25
CA LEU A 538 2.85 0.11 -2.43
C LEU A 538 3.82 0.52 -1.31
N LEU A 539 3.98 1.83 -1.06
CA LEU A 539 4.95 2.32 -0.08
C LEU A 539 4.57 1.91 1.34
N ARG A 540 3.27 1.89 1.68
CA ARG A 540 2.81 1.33 2.98
C ARG A 540 3.13 -0.16 3.14
N ARG A 541 2.99 -0.95 2.07
CA ARG A 541 3.34 -2.39 2.09
C ARG A 541 4.84 -2.62 2.18
N VAL A 542 5.63 -1.82 1.46
CA VAL A 542 7.09 -1.84 1.55
C VAL A 542 7.51 -1.55 2.99
N LEU A 543 6.94 -0.52 3.62
CA LEU A 543 7.19 -0.19 5.02
C LEU A 543 6.91 -1.40 5.93
N GLY A 544 5.74 -2.04 5.79
CA GLY A 544 5.41 -3.26 6.55
C GLY A 544 6.41 -4.40 6.33
N LYS A 545 6.85 -4.64 5.09
CA LYS A 545 7.85 -5.68 4.77
C LYS A 545 9.27 -5.38 5.25
N ILE A 546 9.63 -4.12 5.48
CA ILE A 546 10.97 -3.75 5.96
C ILE A 546 11.12 -4.00 7.46
N PHE A 547 10.06 -3.74 8.24
CA PHE A 547 10.07 -3.84 9.70
C PHE A 547 9.48 -5.16 10.23
N ASP A 548 9.27 -6.15 9.37
CA ASP A 548 8.65 -7.46 9.67
C ASP A 548 7.29 -7.40 10.42
N ASP A 549 6.66 -6.22 10.42
CA ASP A 549 5.32 -6.02 10.94
C ASP A 549 4.31 -6.41 9.86
N ILE A 550 4.06 -7.71 9.80
CA ILE A 550 2.74 -8.35 9.82
C ILE A 550 3.02 -9.85 9.71
N GLU A 551 3.36 -10.48 10.84
CA GLU A 551 2.64 -11.72 11.13
C GLU A 551 1.20 -11.27 11.37
N ILE A 552 0.31 -11.57 10.42
CA ILE A 552 -1.12 -11.59 10.76
C ILE A 552 -1.20 -12.66 11.83
N LYS A 553 -1.18 -12.28 13.12
CA LYS A 553 -1.55 -13.20 14.19
C LYS A 553 -2.87 -13.81 13.73
N ASP A 554 -2.88 -15.13 13.58
CA ASP A 554 -3.99 -15.94 13.11
C ASP A 554 -5.22 -15.68 14.00
N TRP A 555 -5.93 -14.58 13.76
CA TRP A 555 -7.22 -14.26 14.36
C TRP A 555 -8.25 -15.33 13.96
N CYS A 556 -8.00 -16.04 12.86
CA CYS A 556 -8.74 -17.23 12.47
C CYS A 556 -8.58 -18.39 13.46
N ARG A 557 -7.38 -18.64 14.01
CA ARG A 557 -7.18 -19.82 14.87
C ARG A 557 -7.78 -19.65 16.26
N GLU A 558 -7.74 -18.46 16.86
CA GLU A 558 -8.40 -18.20 18.14
C GLU A 558 -9.93 -18.23 18.00
N TYR A 559 -10.48 -17.74 16.88
CA TYR A 559 -11.92 -17.80 16.61
C TYR A 559 -12.39 -19.22 16.27
N GLU A 560 -11.60 -19.99 15.51
CA GLU A 560 -11.84 -21.41 15.21
C GLU A 560 -11.71 -22.29 16.45
N ALA A 561 -10.72 -22.04 17.32
CA ALA A 561 -10.56 -22.78 18.57
C ALA A 561 -11.70 -22.50 19.57
N ARG A 562 -12.18 -21.25 19.64
CA ARG A 562 -13.32 -20.87 20.48
C ARG A 562 -14.63 -21.49 19.96
N ASN A 563 -14.80 -21.54 18.64
CA ASN A 563 -15.97 -22.18 18.01
C ASN A 563 -15.91 -23.72 18.02
N ALA A 564 -14.71 -24.33 18.04
CA ALA A 564 -14.54 -25.76 18.22
C ALA A 564 -14.90 -26.20 19.65
N ALA A 565 -14.46 -25.44 20.66
CA ALA A 565 -14.84 -25.67 22.05
C ALA A 565 -16.35 -25.49 22.29
N ASP A 566 -16.99 -24.50 21.65
CA ASP A 566 -18.45 -24.29 21.72
C ASP A 566 -19.25 -25.37 20.96
N ARG A 567 -18.66 -26.05 19.96
CA ARG A 567 -19.27 -27.19 19.24
C ARG A 567 -19.18 -28.49 20.05
N GLU A 568 -18.08 -28.74 20.73
CA GLU A 568 -17.95 -29.91 21.63
C GLU A 568 -18.84 -29.79 22.88
N ALA A 569 -19.04 -28.57 23.39
CA ALA A 569 -19.95 -28.32 24.51
C ALA A 569 -21.45 -28.44 24.15
N ARG A 570 -21.80 -28.48 22.86
CA ARG A 570 -23.18 -28.51 22.35
C ARG A 570 -23.59 -29.82 21.66
N ALA A 571 -22.75 -30.85 21.70
CA ALA A 571 -23.15 -32.17 21.21
C ALA A 571 -24.32 -32.72 22.08
N PRO A 572 -25.54 -32.92 21.53
CA PRO A 572 -26.58 -33.60 22.26
C PRO A 572 -26.22 -35.09 22.38
N PHE A 573 -26.34 -35.62 23.59
CA PHE A 573 -26.46 -37.06 23.81
C PHE A 573 -27.58 -37.61 22.94
N THR A 574 -27.27 -38.57 22.07
CA THR A 574 -28.25 -39.52 21.58
C THR A 574 -27.68 -40.94 21.62
N VAL A 575 -28.50 -41.78 22.24
CA VAL A 575 -28.47 -43.25 22.34
C VAL A 575 -28.40 -43.91 20.96
#